data_AF-A0A352JF60-F1
#
_entry.id   AF-A0A352JF60-F1
#
_cell.length_a   1.000
_cell.length_b   1.000
_cell.length_c   1.000
_cell.angle_alpha   90.00
_cell.angle_beta   90.00
_cell.angle_gamma   90.00
#
_symmetry.space_group_name_H-M   'P 1'
#
loop_
_entity.id
_entity.type
_entity.pdbx_description
1 polymer ?
#
loop_
_entity_poly.entity_id
_entity_poly.type
_entity_poly.pdbx_seq_one_letter_code
_entity_poly.pdbx_strand_id
1 'polypeptide(L)'
;MSVSESCTVLSLDNVLAALEVRLETEEAIAKLPLTHALEKCLLFAQRENLHELAQFIRQELDGYIGQPPSDRNVQMRYFDYGGQVVKGLDQYSIYPLGTGIRKLELHLKNGLTLMLPKQILSFLSKASGREVDSGHISPVEINYLLENIRVSVSKKLQSIA
;
A
#
# COMPACT_ATOMS: atom_id res chain seq x y z
N MET A 1 -39.00 3.86 41.13
CA MET A 1 -37.83 3.10 40.65
C MET A 1 -37.08 4.02 39.72
N SER A 2 -35.97 4.57 40.20
CA SER A 2 -35.20 5.67 39.60
C SER A 2 -34.14 5.18 38.60
N VAL A 3 -34.22 5.77 37.40
CA VAL A 3 -33.19 6.21 36.43
C VAL A 3 -31.80 5.55 36.47
N SER A 4 -31.35 5.11 35.29
CA SER A 4 -30.03 5.48 34.75
C SER A 4 -30.02 5.30 33.23
N GLU A 5 -30.50 6.33 32.52
CA GLU A 5 -30.08 6.59 31.15
C GLU A 5 -28.66 7.16 31.23
N SER A 6 -27.67 6.32 30.96
CA SER A 6 -26.29 6.75 30.79
C SER A 6 -26.17 7.52 29.48
N CYS A 7 -26.59 8.78 29.50
CA CYS A 7 -26.27 9.74 28.46
C CYS A 7 -24.78 10.08 28.60
N THR A 8 -23.92 9.36 27.87
CA THR A 8 -22.51 9.70 27.74
C THR A 8 -22.41 11.06 27.06
N VAL A 9 -22.24 12.10 27.87
CA VAL A 9 -21.87 13.43 27.40
C VAL A 9 -20.49 13.28 26.74
N LEU A 10 -20.47 13.24 25.41
CA LEU A 10 -19.24 13.44 24.65
C LEU A 10 -18.70 14.82 25.02
N SER A 11 -17.68 14.86 25.87
CA SER A 11 -17.01 16.11 26.24
C SER A 11 -16.49 16.79 24.99
N LEU A 12 -16.76 18.10 24.85
CA LEU A 12 -16.25 18.91 23.75
C LEU A 12 -14.72 18.79 23.62
N ASP A 13 -14.03 18.63 24.74
CA ASP A 13 -12.57 18.44 24.78
C ASP A 13 -12.14 17.12 24.12
N ASN A 14 -12.94 16.06 24.24
CA ASN A 14 -12.68 14.78 23.57
C ASN A 14 -12.89 14.90 22.06
N VAL A 15 -13.89 15.68 21.64
CA VAL A 15 -14.14 15.96 20.22
C VAL A 15 -13.01 16.81 19.62
N LEU A 16 -12.57 17.84 20.33
CA LEU A 16 -11.46 18.70 19.89
C LEU A 16 -10.14 17.93 19.83
N ALA A 17 -9.82 17.12 20.84
CA ALA A 17 -8.62 16.28 20.84
C ALA A 17 -8.65 15.24 19.69
N ALA A 18 -9.81 14.63 19.42
CA ALA A 18 -9.96 13.71 18.30
C ALA A 18 -9.78 14.43 16.95
N LEU A 19 -10.32 15.65 16.79
CA LEU A 19 -10.15 16.46 15.59
C LEU A 19 -8.69 16.91 15.37
N GLU A 20 -7.99 17.29 16.43
CA GLU A 20 -6.59 17.70 16.39
C GLU A 20 -5.69 16.53 15.95
N VAL A 21 -5.84 15.35 16.55
CA VAL A 21 -5.09 14.15 16.16
C VAL A 21 -5.40 13.73 14.72
N ARG A 22 -6.62 13.97 14.23
CA ARG A 22 -6.99 13.72 12.84
C ARG A 22 -6.29 14.68 11.88
N LEU A 23 -6.30 15.99 12.16
CA LEU A 23 -5.58 16.99 11.39
C LEU A 23 -4.08 16.69 11.33
N GLU A 24 -3.48 16.31 12.46
CA GLU A 24 -2.08 15.85 12.51
C GLU A 24 -1.82 14.62 11.63
N THR A 25 -2.78 13.69 11.57
CA THR A 25 -2.67 12.48 10.75
C THR A 25 -2.78 12.80 9.26
N GLU A 26 -3.69 13.70 8.87
CA GLU A 26 -3.80 14.18 7.48
C GLU A 26 -2.53 14.92 7.04
N GLU A 27 -1.98 15.80 7.88
CA GLU A 27 -0.71 16.47 7.61
C GLU A 27 0.47 15.49 7.50
N ALA A 28 0.50 14.47 8.37
CA ALA A 28 1.52 13.43 8.31
C ALA A 28 1.45 12.66 6.98
N ILE A 29 0.24 12.32 6.52
CA ILE A 29 0.01 11.69 5.21
C ILE A 29 0.43 12.61 4.07
N ALA A 30 0.41 13.94 4.21
CA ALA A 30 0.87 14.83 3.15
C ALA A 30 2.40 15.01 3.10
N LYS A 31 3.08 14.99 4.26
CA LYS A 31 4.47 15.47 4.38
C LYS A 31 5.51 14.38 4.68
N LEU A 32 5.12 13.25 5.26
CA LEU A 32 6.06 12.21 5.71
C LEU A 32 6.21 11.07 4.69
N PRO A 33 7.29 10.28 4.80
CA PRO A 33 7.33 8.93 4.23
C PRO A 33 6.07 8.16 4.60
N LEU A 34 5.50 7.47 3.62
CA LEU A 34 4.18 6.89 3.72
C LEU A 34 4.12 5.81 4.80
N THR A 35 5.20 5.05 5.02
CA THR A 35 5.28 4.09 6.14
C THR A 35 4.99 4.80 7.47
N HIS A 36 5.68 5.90 7.77
CA HIS A 36 5.51 6.60 9.04
C HIS A 36 4.13 7.25 9.17
N ALA A 37 3.61 7.81 8.09
CA ALA A 37 2.26 8.37 8.08
C ALA A 37 1.20 7.29 8.39
N LEU A 38 1.33 6.12 7.77
CA LEU A 38 0.42 5.00 7.99
C LEU A 38 0.57 4.37 9.38
N GLU A 39 1.77 4.31 9.94
CA GLU A 39 1.97 3.85 11.32
C GLU A 39 1.23 4.74 12.33
N LYS A 40 1.28 6.06 12.15
CA LYS A 40 0.50 7.00 12.95
C LYS A 40 -1.00 6.81 12.75
N CYS A 41 -1.44 6.69 11.50
CA CYS A 41 -2.85 6.48 11.16
C CYS A 41 -3.38 5.16 11.74
N LEU A 42 -2.55 4.11 11.79
CA LEU A 42 -2.90 2.83 12.41
C LEU A 42 -3.10 2.95 13.92
N LEU A 43 -2.23 3.70 14.61
CA LEU A 43 -2.38 3.95 16.05
C LEU A 43 -3.66 4.75 16.35
N PHE A 44 -3.96 5.76 15.53
CA PHE A 44 -5.23 6.49 15.61
C PHE A 44 -6.43 5.55 15.42
N ALA A 45 -6.45 4.78 14.34
CA ALA A 45 -7.54 3.86 14.03
C ALA A 45 -7.77 2.82 15.15
N GLN A 46 -6.70 2.37 15.80
CA GLN A 46 -6.80 1.45 16.93
C GLN A 46 -7.37 2.10 18.20
N ARG A 47 -6.98 3.36 18.49
CA ARG A 47 -7.50 4.11 19.64
C ARG A 47 -8.99 4.41 19.52
N GLU A 48 -9.42 4.78 18.32
CA GLU A 48 -10.82 5.11 18.01
C GLU A 48 -11.68 3.88 17.68
N ASN A 49 -11.14 2.65 17.85
CA ASN A 49 -11.81 1.38 17.52
C ASN A 49 -12.33 1.29 16.07
N LEU A 50 -11.65 1.94 15.12
CA LEU A 50 -11.95 1.90 13.69
C LEU A 50 -11.33 0.65 13.04
N HIS A 51 -11.95 -0.51 13.29
CA HIS A 51 -11.42 -1.81 12.87
C HIS A 51 -11.17 -1.94 11.36
N GLU A 52 -12.09 -1.44 10.53
CA GLU A 52 -11.95 -1.49 9.07
C GLU A 52 -10.79 -0.65 8.56
N LEU A 53 -10.58 0.53 9.15
CA LEU A 53 -9.46 1.40 8.81
C LEU A 53 -8.14 0.78 9.26
N ALA A 54 -8.10 0.24 10.48
CA ALA A 54 -6.90 -0.43 11.00
C ALA A 54 -6.51 -1.65 10.14
N GLN A 55 -7.48 -2.46 9.72
CA GLN A 55 -7.22 -3.61 8.83
C GLN A 55 -6.69 -3.15 7.47
N PHE A 56 -7.33 -2.14 6.87
CA PHE A 56 -6.90 -1.56 5.60
C PHE A 56 -5.45 -1.06 5.67
N ILE A 57 -5.11 -0.27 6.69
CA ILE A 57 -3.76 0.29 6.85
C ILE A 57 -2.72 -0.83 7.06
N ARG A 58 -3.04 -1.88 7.82
CA ARG A 58 -2.13 -3.03 7.99
C ARG A 58 -1.82 -3.71 6.66
N GLN A 59 -2.82 -3.90 5.80
CA GLN A 59 -2.61 -4.49 4.49
C GLN A 59 -1.73 -3.60 3.59
N GLU A 60 -1.91 -2.30 3.63
CA GLU A 60 -1.05 -1.38 2.86
C GLU A 60 0.39 -1.36 3.40
N LEU A 61 0.59 -1.43 4.72
CA LEU A 61 1.92 -1.44 5.33
C LEU A 61 2.70 -2.74 5.08
N ASP A 62 2.07 -3.88 5.35
CA ASP A 62 2.74 -5.20 5.41
C ASP A 62 2.56 -6.01 4.13
N GLY A 63 1.57 -5.67 3.30
CA GLY A 63 1.23 -6.35 2.07
C GLY A 63 0.00 -7.26 2.20
N TYR A 64 -0.27 -7.98 1.11
CA TYR A 64 -1.53 -8.69 0.92
C TYR A 64 -1.32 -10.20 0.98
N ILE A 65 -2.13 -10.88 1.81
CA ILE A 65 -2.15 -12.37 1.90
C ILE A 65 -2.88 -12.98 0.70
N GLY A 66 -3.75 -12.20 0.04
CA GLY A 66 -4.49 -12.61 -1.16
C GLY A 66 -4.26 -11.65 -2.32
N GLN A 67 -5.28 -11.49 -3.16
CA GLN A 67 -5.21 -10.57 -4.29
C GLN A 67 -5.19 -9.12 -3.78
N PRO A 68 -4.21 -8.29 -4.21
CA PRO A 68 -4.22 -6.88 -3.86
C PRO A 68 -5.36 -6.15 -4.59
N PRO A 69 -5.77 -4.96 -4.12
CA PRO A 69 -6.74 -4.11 -4.81
C PRO A 69 -6.36 -3.89 -6.28
N SER A 70 -7.36 -3.75 -7.15
CA SER A 70 -7.17 -3.65 -8.60
C SER A 70 -6.35 -2.44 -9.05
N ASP A 71 -6.21 -1.43 -8.20
CA ASP A 71 -5.41 -0.23 -8.40
C ASP A 71 -3.98 -0.35 -7.81
N ARG A 72 -3.55 -1.55 -7.38
CA ARG A 72 -2.18 -1.88 -6.95
C ARG A 72 -1.39 -2.62 -8.02
N ASN A 73 -1.71 -2.36 -9.28
CA ASN A 73 -0.98 -2.88 -10.42
C ASN A 73 0.19 -1.96 -10.76
N VAL A 74 1.31 -2.55 -11.15
CA VAL A 74 2.51 -1.83 -11.59
C VAL A 74 2.98 -2.34 -12.94
N GLN A 75 3.69 -1.49 -13.68
CA GLN A 75 4.42 -1.95 -14.85
C GLN A 75 5.72 -2.63 -14.44
N MET A 76 5.85 -3.89 -14.83
CA MET A 76 6.99 -4.74 -14.58
C MET A 76 7.73 -5.02 -15.89
N ARG A 77 9.06 -4.94 -15.82
CA ARG A 77 9.96 -5.36 -16.90
C ARG A 77 10.59 -6.69 -16.54
N TYR A 78 10.83 -7.51 -17.55
CA TYR A 78 11.36 -8.86 -17.38
C TYR A 78 12.82 -8.92 -17.76
N PHE A 79 13.60 -9.67 -16.97
CA PHE A 79 15.04 -9.80 -17.14
C PHE A 79 15.43 -11.27 -17.18
N ASP A 80 16.46 -11.57 -17.97
CA ASP A 80 17.10 -12.88 -17.96
C ASP A 80 18.19 -12.96 -16.88
N TYR A 81 18.80 -14.14 -16.75
CA TYR A 81 19.90 -14.39 -15.81
C TYR A 81 21.13 -13.46 -16.03
N GLY A 82 21.31 -12.96 -17.26
CA GLY A 82 22.38 -12.02 -17.61
C GLY A 82 22.07 -10.57 -17.26
N GLY A 83 20.91 -10.28 -16.67
CA GLY A 83 20.46 -8.91 -16.38
C GLY A 83 20.04 -8.13 -17.63
N GLN A 84 19.77 -8.80 -18.74
CA GLN A 84 19.28 -8.16 -19.96
C GLN A 84 17.76 -8.14 -20.00
N VAL A 85 17.19 -7.03 -20.46
CA VAL A 85 15.74 -6.88 -20.64
C VAL A 85 15.26 -7.86 -21.71
N VAL A 86 14.24 -8.65 -21.37
CA VAL A 86 13.54 -9.55 -22.29
C VAL A 86 12.42 -8.77 -22.99
N LYS A 87 12.52 -8.63 -24.31
CA LYS A 87 11.54 -7.92 -25.15
C LYS A 87 10.35 -8.83 -25.51
N GLY A 88 9.25 -8.22 -25.98
CA GLY A 88 8.08 -8.96 -26.49
C GLY A 88 7.11 -9.45 -25.41
N LEU A 89 7.26 -8.96 -24.17
CA LEU A 89 6.43 -9.32 -23.02
C LEU A 89 5.56 -8.15 -22.55
N ASP A 90 5.39 -7.11 -23.37
CA ASP A 90 4.69 -5.88 -23.00
C ASP A 90 3.22 -6.14 -22.59
N GLN A 91 2.56 -7.10 -23.25
CA GLN A 91 1.19 -7.54 -22.91
C GLN A 91 1.07 -8.23 -21.55
N TYR A 92 2.19 -8.64 -20.95
CA TYR A 92 2.27 -9.22 -19.62
C TYR A 92 2.94 -8.29 -18.61
N SER A 93 3.18 -7.03 -18.96
CA SER A 93 3.91 -6.09 -18.10
C SER A 93 3.12 -5.65 -16.87
N ILE A 94 1.79 -5.68 -16.92
CA ILE A 94 0.94 -5.29 -15.79
C ILE A 94 0.95 -6.42 -14.76
N TYR A 95 1.42 -6.13 -13.55
CA TYR A 95 1.53 -7.11 -12.48
C TYR A 95 0.86 -6.63 -11.19
N PRO A 96 0.02 -7.46 -10.54
CA PRO A 96 -0.59 -7.13 -9.25
C PRO A 96 0.45 -7.20 -8.14
N LEU A 97 0.79 -6.07 -7.53
CA LEU A 97 1.81 -6.02 -6.51
C LEU A 97 1.24 -6.26 -5.12
N GLY A 98 1.51 -7.43 -4.56
CA GLY A 98 1.14 -7.78 -3.19
C GLY A 98 2.10 -7.24 -2.10
N THR A 99 3.16 -6.54 -2.50
CA THR A 99 4.21 -6.07 -1.59
C THR A 99 3.76 -4.81 -0.83
N GLY A 100 3.88 -4.82 0.50
CA GLY A 100 3.54 -3.67 1.35
C GLY A 100 4.51 -2.49 1.25
N ILE A 101 4.03 -1.31 1.64
CA ILE A 101 4.73 -0.02 1.55
C ILE A 101 6.09 -0.04 2.23
N ARG A 102 6.22 -0.71 3.38
CA ARG A 102 7.49 -0.80 4.12
C ARG A 102 8.63 -1.32 3.23
N LYS A 103 8.34 -2.33 2.42
CA LYS A 103 9.31 -2.90 1.49
C LYS A 103 9.45 -2.04 0.23
N LEU A 104 8.37 -1.43 -0.25
CA LEU A 104 8.43 -0.53 -1.40
C LEU A 104 9.33 0.69 -1.15
N GLU A 105 9.18 1.36 -0.01
CA GLU A 105 9.99 2.53 0.35
C GLU A 105 11.47 2.17 0.56
N LEU A 106 11.76 0.99 1.14
CA LEU A 106 13.13 0.47 1.26
C LEU A 106 13.83 0.36 -0.11
N HIS A 107 13.07 -0.05 -1.13
CA HIS A 107 13.57 -0.30 -2.48
C HIS A 107 13.38 0.90 -3.43
N LEU A 108 12.89 2.05 -2.94
CA LEU A 108 12.51 3.18 -3.78
C LEU A 108 13.65 3.71 -4.67
N LYS A 109 14.88 3.75 -4.16
CA LYS A 109 16.04 4.28 -4.90
C LYS A 109 16.49 3.37 -6.05
N ASN A 110 16.39 2.07 -5.86
CA ASN A 110 16.99 1.07 -6.77
C ASN A 110 15.93 0.32 -7.59
N GLY A 111 14.65 0.52 -7.30
CA GLY A 111 13.58 -0.32 -7.81
C GLY A 111 13.49 -1.64 -7.05
N LEU A 112 12.46 -2.41 -7.38
CA LEU A 112 12.16 -3.67 -6.72
C LEU A 112 12.27 -4.82 -7.73
N THR A 113 13.23 -5.70 -7.52
CA THR A 113 13.32 -6.97 -8.26
C THR A 113 12.56 -8.05 -7.51
N LEU A 114 11.70 -8.75 -8.24
CA LEU A 114 10.83 -9.81 -7.75
C LEU A 114 11.24 -11.14 -8.38
N MET A 115 11.45 -12.14 -7.53
CA MET A 115 11.49 -13.53 -7.94
C MET A 115 10.05 -14.01 -8.10
N LEU A 116 9.63 -14.20 -9.34
CA LEU A 116 8.26 -14.63 -9.63
C LEU A 116 8.12 -16.14 -9.42
N PRO A 117 6.90 -16.65 -9.16
CA PRO A 117 6.63 -18.08 -9.14
C PRO A 117 7.15 -18.77 -10.41
N LYS A 118 7.75 -19.96 -10.27
CA LYS A 118 8.35 -20.73 -11.38
C LYS A 118 7.39 -20.95 -12.54
N GLN A 119 6.10 -21.10 -12.25
CA GLN A 119 5.05 -21.27 -13.26
C GLN A 119 4.92 -20.03 -14.15
N ILE A 120 4.99 -18.83 -13.56
CA ILE A 120 4.94 -17.55 -14.28
C ILE A 120 6.21 -17.38 -15.11
N LEU A 121 7.38 -17.62 -14.53
CA LEU A 121 8.65 -17.53 -15.25
C LEU A 121 8.71 -18.48 -16.45
N SER A 122 8.26 -19.74 -16.28
CA SER A 122 8.20 -20.71 -17.37
C SER A 122 7.25 -20.29 -18.48
N PHE A 123 6.08 -19.75 -18.12
CA PHE A 123 5.13 -19.21 -19.09
C PHE A 123 5.73 -18.05 -19.90
N LEU A 124 6.31 -17.06 -19.21
CA LEU A 124 6.92 -15.90 -19.86
C LEU A 124 8.09 -16.30 -20.75
N SER A 125 8.90 -17.27 -20.31
CA SER A 125 10.03 -17.77 -21.08
C SER A 125 9.59 -18.43 -22.39
N LYS A 126 8.49 -19.19 -22.36
CA LYS A 126 7.90 -19.78 -23.57
C LYS A 126 7.31 -18.72 -24.49
N ALA A 127 6.67 -17.68 -23.92
CA ALA A 127 6.05 -16.62 -24.69
C ALA A 127 7.09 -15.73 -25.41
N SER A 128 8.24 -15.46 -24.78
CA SER A 128 9.31 -14.64 -25.38
C SER A 128 10.30 -15.44 -26.23
N GLY A 129 10.35 -16.77 -26.08
CA GLY A 129 11.40 -17.60 -26.66
C GLY A 129 12.78 -17.43 -26.00
N ARG A 130 12.85 -16.76 -24.85
CA ARG A 130 14.08 -16.49 -24.07
C ARG A 130 13.83 -16.77 -22.60
N GLU A 131 14.80 -17.34 -21.90
CA GLU A 131 14.69 -17.57 -20.47
C GLU A 131 14.49 -16.27 -19.68
N VAL A 132 13.41 -16.23 -18.89
CA VAL A 132 13.06 -15.13 -17.98
C VAL A 132 13.37 -15.59 -16.56
N ASP A 133 14.16 -14.81 -15.84
CA ASP A 133 14.63 -15.11 -14.49
C ASP A 133 13.91 -14.27 -13.43
N SER A 134 13.71 -12.98 -13.71
CA SER A 134 13.14 -12.05 -12.73
C SER A 134 12.26 -10.98 -13.36
N GLY A 135 11.40 -10.40 -12.50
CA GLY A 135 10.65 -9.18 -12.81
C GLY A 135 11.22 -8.00 -12.05
N HIS A 136 11.22 -6.81 -12.65
CA HIS A 136 11.72 -5.59 -12.04
C HIS A 136 10.72 -4.45 -12.18
N ILE A 137 10.49 -3.76 -11.08
CA ILE A 137 9.63 -2.60 -10.96
C ILE A 137 10.52 -1.39 -10.76
N SER A 138 10.38 -0.40 -11.65
CA SER A 138 11.22 0.79 -11.63
C SER A 138 10.89 1.72 -10.44
N PRO A 139 11.83 2.55 -9.99
CA PRO A 139 11.56 3.61 -9.01
C PRO A 139 10.35 4.50 -9.33
N VAL A 140 10.12 4.78 -10.62
CA VAL A 140 9.00 5.62 -11.07
C VAL A 140 7.66 4.95 -10.78
N GLU A 141 7.55 3.66 -11.10
CA GLU A 141 6.36 2.86 -10.83
C GLU A 141 6.09 2.71 -9.33
N ILE A 142 7.15 2.54 -8.53
CA ILE A 142 7.01 2.50 -7.07
C ILE A 142 6.49 3.84 -6.54
N ASN A 143 7.06 4.97 -6.96
CA ASN A 143 6.57 6.29 -6.55
C ASN A 143 5.11 6.53 -6.95
N TYR A 144 4.74 6.16 -8.18
CA TYR A 144 3.37 6.27 -8.64
C TYR A 144 2.40 5.46 -7.75
N LEU A 145 2.78 4.23 -7.41
CA LEU A 145 1.99 3.38 -6.52
C LEU A 145 1.88 3.99 -5.11
N LEU A 146 2.97 4.49 -4.54
CA LEU A 146 2.97 5.12 -3.21
C LEU A 146 2.04 6.33 -3.17
N GLU A 147 2.06 7.17 -4.19
CA GLU A 147 1.17 8.34 -4.27
C GLU A 147 -0.30 7.93 -4.46
N ASN A 148 -0.59 6.89 -5.25
CA ASN A 148 -1.94 6.34 -5.34
C ASN A 148 -2.46 5.83 -3.99
N ILE A 149 -1.60 5.13 -3.23
CA ILE A 149 -1.98 4.68 -1.89
C ILE A 149 -2.19 5.87 -0.95
N ARG A 150 -1.32 6.88 -1.01
CA ARG A 150 -1.47 8.12 -0.23
C ARG A 150 -2.84 8.76 -0.46
N VAL A 151 -3.25 8.92 -1.72
CA VAL A 151 -4.57 9.46 -2.08
C VAL A 151 -5.71 8.58 -1.57
N SER A 152 -5.60 7.26 -1.72
CA SER A 152 -6.63 6.31 -1.26
C SER A 152 -6.80 6.32 0.25
N VAL A 153 -5.70 6.38 1.00
CA VAL A 153 -5.71 6.49 2.47
C VAL A 153 -6.36 7.79 2.91
N SER A 154 -5.97 8.93 2.31
CA SER A 154 -6.56 10.23 2.63
C SER A 154 -8.07 10.25 2.39
N LYS A 155 -8.52 9.73 1.24
CA LYS A 155 -9.97 9.60 0.95
C LYS A 155 -10.69 8.74 1.97
N LYS A 156 -10.09 7.62 2.38
CA LYS A 156 -10.71 6.72 3.34
C LYS A 156 -10.80 7.35 4.74
N LEU A 157 -9.77 8.07 5.16
CA LEU A 157 -9.77 8.81 6.41
C LEU A 157 -10.84 9.92 6.42
N GLN A 158 -11.02 10.62 5.31
CA GLN A 158 -12.08 11.62 5.12
C GLN A 158 -13.49 11.02 5.13
N SER A 159 -13.67 9.80 4.59
CA SER A 159 -14.98 9.15 4.56
C SER A 159 -15.48 8.64 5.92
N ILE A 160 -14.59 8.56 6.91
CA ILE A 160 -14.92 8.17 8.29
C ILE A 160 -15.21 9.43 9.14
N ALA A 161 -15.03 10.63 8.58
CA ALA A 161 -15.44 11.91 9.15
C ALA A 161 -16.95 12.11 9.11
#